data_AF-A0A6A6MAK5-F1
#
_entry.id   AF-A0A6A6MAK5-F1
#
_cell.length_a   1.000
_cell.length_b   1.000
_cell.length_c   1.000
_cell.angle_alpha   90.00
_cell.angle_beta   90.00
_cell.angle_gamma   90.00
#
_symmetry.space_group_name_H-M   'P 1'
#
loop_
_entity.id
_entity.type
_entity.pdbx_description
1 polymer ?
#
loop_
_entity_poly.entity_id
_entity_poly.type
_entity_poly.pdbx_seq_one_letter_code
_entity_poly.pdbx_strand_id
1 'polypeptide(L)'
;MTPEITITKSPYDHSLFIVDFFGTAIEVTVTFSASVARKWLHTTLFLRRRYMGRLVVGVGVQWTPWNGNDPPADTLQLCVGTRCLIFQLSLADTVPRILRRFLLNPNITFVGIWNGSDEKKLLMSVHELSIHRLLDLRKYVLADDGESLDRASVERIVKECLGYEGRDYTVYGNGFGSKNP
;
A
#
# COMPACT_ATOMS: atom_id res chain seq x y z
N MET A 1 -12.53 17.33 3.76
CA MET A 1 -11.52 17.57 4.82
C MET A 1 -10.18 17.07 4.30
N THR A 2 -9.11 17.85 4.43
CA THR A 2 -7.74 17.49 4.02
C THR A 2 -7.15 16.52 5.06
N PRO A 3 -6.47 15.42 4.70
CA PRO A 3 -5.73 14.66 5.71
C PRO A 3 -4.62 15.52 6.31
N GLU A 4 -4.56 15.61 7.64
CA GLU A 4 -3.45 16.26 8.35
C GLU A 4 -2.37 15.23 8.67
N ILE A 5 -1.11 15.58 8.42
CA ILE A 5 0.03 14.68 8.67
C ILE A 5 0.83 15.23 9.85
N THR A 6 0.82 14.52 10.96
CA THR A 6 1.71 14.81 12.09
C THR A 6 2.97 13.95 11.98
N ILE A 7 4.13 14.61 11.89
CA ILE A 7 5.42 13.95 11.74
C ILE A 7 6.04 13.73 13.13
N THR A 8 6.34 12.48 13.48
CA THR A 8 7.15 12.14 14.65
C THR A 8 8.41 11.42 14.18
N LYS A 9 9.50 12.15 13.97
CA LYS A 9 10.77 11.55 13.53
C LYS A 9 11.33 10.63 14.62
N SER A 10 11.66 9.41 14.22
CA SER A 10 12.35 8.35 14.99
C SER A 10 13.73 8.13 14.33
N PRO A 11 14.69 7.35 14.89
CA PRO A 11 16.10 7.34 14.48
C PRO A 11 16.34 6.96 13.01
N TYR A 12 17.60 7.14 12.57
CA TYR A 12 18.14 7.10 11.19
C TYR A 12 17.61 6.04 10.19
N ASP A 13 16.98 4.95 10.64
CA ASP A 13 16.56 3.83 9.79
C ASP A 13 15.03 3.70 9.59
N HIS A 14 14.21 4.53 10.26
CA HIS A 14 12.77 4.60 10.03
C HIS A 14 12.14 5.92 10.48
N SER A 15 11.04 6.30 9.82
CA SER A 15 10.21 7.44 10.20
C SER A 15 8.81 6.98 10.57
N LEU A 16 8.26 7.55 11.64
CA LEU A 16 6.89 7.31 12.09
C LEU A 16 6.04 8.54 11.77
N PHE A 17 4.87 8.31 11.20
CA PHE A 17 3.90 9.35 10.90
C PHE A 17 2.55 8.95 11.47
N ILE A 18 1.80 9.95 11.91
CA ILE A 18 0.38 9.79 12.20
C ILE A 18 -0.36 10.62 11.16
N VAL A 19 -1.13 9.94 10.32
CA VAL A 19 -1.96 10.57 9.29
C VAL A 19 -3.38 10.58 9.81
N ASP A 20 -3.99 11.76 9.94
CA ASP A 20 -5.42 11.86 10.17
C ASP A 20 -6.16 11.58 8.87
N PHE A 21 -6.91 10.48 8.85
CA PHE A 21 -7.77 10.08 7.75
C PHE A 21 -9.22 10.21 8.20
N PHE A 22 -9.78 11.41 8.01
CA PHE A 22 -11.16 11.73 8.38
C PHE A 22 -11.47 11.49 9.86
N GLY A 23 -10.60 11.97 10.76
CA GLY A 23 -10.72 11.75 12.21
C GLY A 23 -10.24 10.38 12.69
N THR A 24 -9.77 9.51 11.77
CA THR A 24 -9.14 8.24 12.10
C THR A 24 -7.62 8.35 11.99
N ALA A 25 -6.93 8.23 13.12
CA ALA A 25 -5.47 8.22 13.14
C ALA A 25 -4.91 6.92 12.52
N ILE A 26 -4.11 7.06 11.47
CA ILE A 26 -3.37 5.98 10.81
C ILE A 26 -1.89 6.11 11.17
N GLU A 27 -1.33 5.08 11.82
CA GLU A 27 0.10 4.98 12.12
C GLU A 27 0.86 4.46 10.90
N VAL A 28 1.72 5.28 10.31
CA VAL A 28 2.52 4.94 9.13
C VAL A 28 3.99 4.81 9.52
N THR A 29 4.57 3.63 9.31
CA THR A 29 6.01 3.39 9.44
C THR A 29 6.64 3.39 8.06
N VAL A 30 7.58 4.29 7.80
CA VAL A 30 8.39 4.32 6.57
C VAL A 30 9.79 3.81 6.89
N THR A 31 10.28 2.81 6.17
CA THR A 31 11.60 2.22 6.45
C THR A 31 12.17 1.44 5.27
N PHE A 32 13.50 1.37 5.19
CA PHE A 32 14.24 0.40 4.37
C PHE A 32 14.88 -0.71 5.24
N SER A 33 14.77 -0.61 6.58
CA SER A 33 15.39 -1.52 7.54
C SER A 33 14.58 -2.82 7.66
N ALA A 34 15.21 -3.95 7.31
CA ALA A 34 14.61 -5.27 7.45
C ALA A 34 14.21 -5.59 8.90
N SER A 35 14.94 -5.04 9.88
CA SER A 35 14.65 -5.24 11.30
C SER A 35 13.39 -4.47 11.73
N VAL A 36 13.21 -3.24 11.25
CA VAL A 36 12.01 -2.44 11.51
C VAL A 36 10.79 -3.06 10.83
N ALA A 37 10.90 -3.46 9.56
CA ALA A 37 9.82 -4.14 8.84
C ALA A 37 9.42 -5.46 9.54
N ARG A 38 10.40 -6.25 10.01
CA ARG A 38 10.15 -7.45 10.82
C ARG A 38 9.38 -7.12 12.10
N LYS A 39 9.85 -6.12 12.86
CA LYS A 39 9.21 -5.69 14.12
C LYS A 39 7.78 -5.23 13.86
N TRP A 40 7.58 -4.39 12.84
CA TRP A 40 6.25 -3.91 12.44
C TRP A 40 5.30 -5.08 12.14
N LEU A 41 5.74 -6.07 11.36
CA LEU A 41 4.92 -7.25 11.03
C LEU A 41 4.55 -8.07 12.27
N HIS A 42 5.51 -8.37 13.15
CA HIS A 42 5.22 -9.10 14.39
C HIS A 42 4.21 -8.37 15.27
N THR A 43 4.39 -7.06 15.46
CA THR A 43 3.48 -6.22 16.24
C THR A 43 2.09 -6.19 15.61
N THR A 44 2.00 -5.93 14.30
CA THR A 44 0.72 -5.87 13.57
C THR A 44 -0.02 -7.21 13.65
N LEU A 45 0.66 -8.33 13.42
CA LEU A 45 0.06 -9.67 13.52
C LEU A 45 -0.38 -10.00 14.95
N PHE A 46 0.40 -9.63 15.96
CA PHE A 46 0.03 -9.81 17.37
C PHE A 46 -1.23 -9.02 17.73
N LEU A 47 -1.31 -7.76 17.33
CA LEU A 47 -2.47 -6.89 17.59
C LEU A 47 -3.72 -7.36 16.83
N ARG A 48 -3.54 -7.99 15.66
CA ARG A 48 -4.63 -8.50 14.82
C ARG A 48 -4.83 -10.02 14.94
N ARG A 49 -4.28 -10.66 15.98
CA ARG A 49 -4.35 -12.12 16.16
C ARG A 49 -5.77 -12.70 16.16
N ARG A 50 -6.75 -11.91 16.61
CA ARG A 50 -8.19 -12.29 16.60
C ARG A 50 -8.79 -12.39 15.19
N TYR A 51 -8.13 -11.82 14.18
CA TYR A 51 -8.53 -11.84 12.78
C TYR A 51 -7.64 -12.78 11.94
N MET A 52 -6.79 -13.59 12.58
CA MET A 52 -5.97 -14.58 11.87
C MET A 52 -6.89 -15.55 11.11
N GLY A 53 -6.61 -15.74 9.82
CA GLY A 53 -7.45 -16.52 8.90
C GLY A 53 -8.54 -15.71 8.17
N ARG A 54 -8.73 -14.43 8.52
CA ARG A 54 -9.65 -13.51 7.84
C ARG A 54 -9.03 -12.12 7.65
N LEU A 55 -7.69 -12.07 7.64
CA LEU A 55 -6.98 -10.80 7.58
C LEU A 55 -7.06 -10.24 6.17
N VAL A 56 -7.56 -9.02 6.04
CA VAL A 56 -7.51 -8.24 4.80
C VAL A 56 -6.37 -7.25 4.92
N VAL A 57 -5.53 -7.18 3.89
CA VAL A 57 -4.35 -6.33 3.83
C VAL A 57 -4.44 -5.46 2.58
N GLY A 58 -4.48 -4.15 2.77
CA GLY A 58 -4.34 -3.20 1.68
C GLY A 58 -2.90 -3.21 1.17
N VAL A 59 -2.71 -3.26 -0.14
CA VAL A 59 -1.42 -3.31 -0.80
C VAL A 59 -1.32 -2.16 -1.80
N GLY A 60 -0.19 -1.47 -1.77
CA GLY A 60 0.20 -0.52 -2.80
C GLY A 60 1.64 -0.78 -3.23
N VAL A 61 1.90 -0.70 -4.53
CA VAL A 61 3.24 -0.77 -5.10
C VAL A 61 3.48 0.49 -5.90
N GLN A 62 4.64 1.11 -5.71
CA GLN A 62 5.03 2.31 -6.47
C GLN A 62 6.42 2.11 -7.05
N TRP A 63 6.64 2.70 -8.23
CA TRP A 63 7.90 2.67 -8.97
C TRP A 63 8.10 3.99 -9.69
N THR A 64 9.35 4.39 -9.87
CA THR A 64 9.74 5.63 -10.54
C THR A 64 10.09 5.33 -11.99
N PRO A 65 9.29 5.76 -12.98
CA PRO A 65 9.61 5.58 -14.40
C PRO A 65 10.93 6.26 -14.76
N TRP A 66 11.78 5.58 -15.53
CA TRP A 66 13.01 6.17 -16.07
C TRP A 66 13.18 5.80 -17.54
N ASN A 67 13.19 6.82 -18.40
CA ASN A 67 13.58 6.78 -19.83
C ASN A 67 13.12 5.52 -20.60
N GLY A 68 11.81 5.26 -20.63
CA GLY A 68 11.23 4.18 -21.44
C GLY A 68 11.47 2.75 -20.91
N ASN A 69 12.17 2.59 -19.78
CA ASN A 69 12.28 1.29 -19.11
C ASN A 69 11.03 0.99 -18.27
N ASP A 70 10.75 -0.29 -18.08
CA ASP A 70 9.77 -0.81 -17.13
C ASP A 70 10.48 -1.03 -15.78
N PRO A 71 10.53 -0.05 -14.85
CA PRO A 71 11.33 -0.17 -13.63
C PRO A 71 10.72 -1.19 -12.67
N PRO A 72 11.53 -1.80 -11.78
CA PRO A 72 11.02 -2.60 -10.68
C PRO A 72 10.30 -1.72 -9.63
N ALA A 73 9.66 -2.37 -8.66
CA ALA A 73 9.07 -1.69 -7.51
C ALA A 73 10.11 -0.95 -6.65
N ASP A 74 9.85 0.33 -6.35
CA ASP A 74 10.62 1.14 -5.40
C ASP A 74 10.10 1.01 -3.96
N THR A 75 8.78 0.90 -3.81
CA THR A 75 8.15 0.74 -2.50
C THR A 75 7.09 -0.33 -2.51
N LEU A 76 6.98 -1.04 -1.39
CA LEU A 76 5.84 -1.89 -1.05
C LEU A 76 5.14 -1.28 0.15
N GLN A 77 3.84 -1.07 0.03
CA GLN A 77 2.99 -0.49 1.06
C GLN A 77 2.01 -1.55 1.55
N LEU A 78 1.92 -1.74 2.86
CA LEU A 78 1.01 -2.70 3.50
C LEU A 78 0.18 -1.98 4.55
N CYS A 79 -1.14 -2.07 4.45
CA CYS A 79 -2.09 -1.49 5.38
C CYS A 79 -2.92 -2.57 6.07
N VAL A 80 -2.93 -2.58 7.40
CA VAL A 80 -3.68 -3.52 8.23
C VAL A 80 -4.45 -2.79 9.33
N GLY A 81 -5.71 -2.49 9.07
CA GLY A 81 -6.50 -1.57 9.90
C GLY A 81 -5.86 -0.18 9.89
N THR A 82 -5.60 0.40 11.05
CA THR A 82 -4.99 1.73 11.19
C THR A 82 -3.45 1.74 11.23
N ARG A 83 -2.80 0.68 10.71
CA ARG A 83 -1.33 0.56 10.69
C ARG A 83 -0.86 0.37 9.26
N CYS A 84 0.04 1.22 8.80
CA CYS A 84 0.68 1.13 7.49
C CYS A 84 2.18 0.93 7.62
N LEU A 85 2.74 0.11 6.75
CA LEU A 85 4.17 0.01 6.49
C LEU A 85 4.43 0.48 5.06
N ILE A 86 5.30 1.46 4.88
CA ILE A 86 5.90 1.81 3.59
C ILE A 86 7.33 1.29 3.62
N PHE A 87 7.55 0.15 2.97
CA PHE A 87 8.86 -0.48 2.86
C PHE A 87 9.55 -0.02 1.59
N GLN A 88 10.65 0.72 1.73
CA GLN A 88 11.43 1.28 0.63
C GLN A 88 12.33 0.19 0.02
N LEU A 89 11.77 -0.59 -0.90
CA LEU A 89 12.40 -1.76 -1.52
C LEU A 89 13.71 -1.43 -2.23
N SER A 90 13.77 -0.32 -2.97
CA SER A 90 14.98 0.06 -3.71
C SER A 90 16.14 0.53 -2.81
N LEU A 91 15.86 0.87 -1.55
CA LEU A 91 16.86 1.25 -0.55
C LEU A 91 17.20 0.13 0.43
N ALA A 92 16.42 -0.95 0.45
CA ALA A 92 16.62 -2.04 1.39
C ALA A 92 17.68 -3.02 0.90
N ASP A 93 18.67 -3.34 1.74
CA ASP A 93 19.66 -4.37 1.42
C ASP A 93 19.06 -5.79 1.45
N THR A 94 18.06 -6.00 2.30
CA THR A 94 17.42 -7.31 2.47
C THR A 94 15.94 -7.19 2.80
N VAL A 95 15.18 -8.24 2.47
CA VAL A 95 13.79 -8.41 2.92
C VAL A 95 13.74 -9.43 4.06
N PRO A 96 13.07 -9.13 5.19
CA PRO A 96 12.95 -10.10 6.27
C PRO A 96 12.11 -11.31 5.83
N ARG A 97 12.56 -12.52 6.17
CA ARG A 97 11.87 -13.79 5.80
C ARG A 97 10.38 -13.82 6.19
N ILE A 98 9.99 -13.15 7.29
CA ILE A 98 8.59 -13.07 7.71
C ILE A 98 7.74 -12.29 6.69
N LEU A 99 8.27 -11.24 6.05
CA LEU A 99 7.54 -10.49 5.03
C LEU A 99 7.26 -11.37 3.81
N ARG A 100 8.25 -12.14 3.34
CA ARG A 100 8.05 -13.11 2.24
C ARG A 100 6.97 -14.13 2.58
N ARG A 101 7.04 -14.74 3.77
CA ARG A 101 6.01 -15.70 4.24
C ARG A 101 4.64 -15.06 4.39
N PHE A 102 4.59 -13.82 4.85
CA PHE A 102 3.36 -13.06 5.00
C PHE A 102 2.69 -12.84 3.66
N LEU A 103 3.43 -12.29 2.67
CA LEU A 103 2.93 -12.03 1.32
C LEU A 103 2.45 -13.30 0.60
N LEU A 104 3.04 -14.46 0.91
CA LEU A 104 2.67 -15.74 0.30
C LEU A 104 1.62 -16.54 1.10
N ASN A 105 1.07 -15.99 2.20
CA ASN A 105 0.15 -16.72 3.04
C ASN A 105 -1.25 -16.80 2.39
N PRO A 106 -1.75 -18.00 2.05
CA PRO A 106 -3.06 -18.17 1.41
C PRO A 106 -4.25 -17.85 2.32
N ASN A 107 -4.01 -17.70 3.63
CA ASN A 107 -5.05 -17.34 4.61
C ASN A 107 -5.20 -15.81 4.79
N ILE A 108 -4.51 -15.02 3.96
CA ILE A 108 -4.57 -13.56 3.96
C ILE A 108 -5.13 -13.11 2.62
N THR A 109 -6.10 -12.20 2.66
CA THR A 109 -6.64 -11.57 1.47
C THR A 109 -5.87 -10.27 1.22
N PHE A 110 -5.07 -10.25 0.16
CA PHE A 110 -4.38 -9.04 -0.29
C PHE A 110 -5.24 -8.29 -1.29
N VAL A 111 -5.35 -6.98 -1.12
CA VAL A 111 -6.20 -6.13 -1.95
C VAL A 111 -5.46 -4.86 -2.35
N GLY A 112 -5.40 -4.57 -3.64
CA GLY A 112 -4.91 -3.32 -4.20
C GLY A 112 -5.99 -2.63 -5.04
N ILE A 113 -5.65 -1.48 -5.62
CA ILE A 113 -6.50 -0.77 -6.59
C ILE A 113 -5.65 -0.50 -7.83
N TRP A 114 -6.17 -0.82 -9.01
CA TRP A 114 -5.43 -0.67 -10.28
C TRP A 114 -4.07 -1.40 -10.29
N ASN A 115 -3.99 -2.54 -9.60
CA ASN A 115 -2.76 -3.26 -9.26
C ASN A 115 -2.27 -4.24 -10.34
N GLY A 116 -2.67 -4.06 -11.60
CA GLY A 116 -2.41 -5.03 -12.68
C GLY A 116 -0.92 -5.29 -12.97
N SER A 117 -0.06 -4.35 -12.58
CA SER A 117 1.40 -4.45 -12.74
C SER A 117 2.11 -4.85 -11.44
N ASP A 118 1.46 -4.76 -10.29
CA ASP A 118 2.10 -4.80 -8.97
C ASP A 118 2.86 -6.10 -8.74
N GLU A 119 2.26 -7.25 -9.03
CA GLU A 119 2.91 -8.55 -8.87
C GLU A 119 4.17 -8.67 -9.73
N LYS A 120 4.09 -8.22 -10.99
CA LYS A 120 5.24 -8.22 -11.93
C LYS A 120 6.34 -7.28 -11.41
N LYS A 121 5.97 -6.08 -10.96
CA LYS A 121 6.89 -5.06 -10.45
C LYS A 121 7.63 -5.52 -9.20
N LEU A 122 6.93 -6.19 -8.29
CA LEU A 122 7.51 -6.82 -7.11
C LEU A 122 8.48 -7.94 -7.47
N LEU A 123 8.12 -8.77 -8.45
CA LEU A 123 8.98 -9.86 -8.92
C LEU A 123 10.24 -9.35 -9.61
N MET A 124 10.16 -8.23 -10.34
CA MET A 124 11.30 -7.59 -11.01
C MET A 124 12.26 -6.88 -10.05
N SER A 125 11.85 -6.63 -8.80
CA SER A 125 12.73 -5.99 -7.81
C SER A 125 13.95 -6.87 -7.53
N VAL A 126 15.04 -6.26 -7.07
CA VAL A 126 16.26 -6.99 -6.62
C VAL A 126 15.97 -8.01 -5.53
N HIS A 127 14.80 -7.89 -4.88
CA HIS A 127 14.33 -8.78 -3.84
C HIS A 127 13.38 -9.87 -4.36
N GLU A 128 12.98 -9.87 -5.63
CA GLU A 128 12.14 -10.92 -6.23
C GLU A 128 10.93 -11.27 -5.35
N LEU A 129 10.14 -10.27 -4.98
CA LEU A 129 9.00 -10.48 -4.11
C LEU A 129 7.81 -11.02 -4.90
N SER A 130 7.13 -11.97 -4.29
CA SER A 130 5.88 -12.52 -4.81
C SER A 130 4.80 -12.35 -3.75
N ILE A 131 3.58 -12.13 -4.22
CA ILE A 131 2.40 -11.97 -3.38
C ILE A 131 1.35 -12.99 -3.82
N HIS A 132 0.71 -13.64 -2.86
CA HIS A 132 -0.31 -14.62 -3.14
C HIS A 132 -1.63 -13.92 -3.42
N ARG A 133 -2.10 -13.98 -4.67
CA ARG A 133 -3.45 -13.58 -5.08
C ARG A 133 -3.78 -12.14 -4.67
N LEU A 134 -3.15 -11.17 -5.32
CA LEU A 134 -3.49 -9.76 -5.12
C LEU A 134 -4.79 -9.42 -5.85
N LEU A 135 -5.87 -9.21 -5.09
CA LEU A 135 -7.17 -8.85 -5.63
C LEU A 135 -7.24 -7.36 -5.96
N ASP A 136 -7.93 -7.05 -7.04
CA ASP A 136 -8.26 -5.68 -7.40
C ASP A 136 -9.61 -5.30 -6.76
N LEU A 137 -9.58 -4.40 -5.78
CA LEU A 137 -10.76 -4.00 -4.99
C LEU A 137 -11.93 -3.58 -5.87
N ARG A 138 -11.64 -2.94 -7.01
CA ARG A 138 -12.64 -2.37 -7.93
C ARG A 138 -13.65 -3.41 -8.41
N LYS A 139 -13.22 -4.67 -8.51
CA LYS A 139 -14.07 -5.80 -8.94
C LYS A 139 -15.06 -6.27 -7.87
N TYR A 140 -14.96 -5.72 -6.66
CA TYR A 140 -15.72 -6.16 -5.48
C TYR A 140 -16.49 -5.03 -4.80
N VAL A 141 -16.42 -3.80 -5.33
CA VAL A 141 -17.11 -2.63 -4.78
C VAL A 141 -18.22 -2.16 -5.72
N LEU A 142 -19.33 -1.72 -5.13
CA LEU A 142 -20.50 -1.18 -5.81
C LEU A 142 -20.81 0.22 -5.25
N ALA A 143 -21.44 1.06 -6.06
CA ALA A 143 -22.06 2.30 -5.60
C ALA A 143 -23.36 2.02 -4.82
N ASP A 144 -23.92 3.06 -4.20
CA ASP A 144 -25.15 2.95 -3.40
C ASP A 144 -26.36 2.46 -4.20
N ASP A 145 -26.40 2.74 -5.51
CA ASP A 145 -27.44 2.28 -6.44
C ASP A 145 -27.18 0.87 -7.01
N GLY A 146 -26.09 0.22 -6.58
CA GLY A 146 -25.68 -1.10 -7.04
C GLY A 146 -24.82 -1.09 -8.32
N GLU A 147 -24.43 0.08 -8.84
CA GLU A 147 -23.54 0.17 -10.00
C GLU A 147 -22.15 -0.43 -9.68
N SER A 148 -21.60 -1.23 -10.59
CA SER A 148 -20.22 -1.72 -10.53
C SER A 148 -19.22 -0.56 -10.59
N LEU A 149 -18.24 -0.56 -9.68
CA LEU A 149 -17.14 0.40 -9.65
C LEU A 149 -15.83 -0.16 -10.27
N ASP A 150 -15.90 -1.24 -11.03
CA ASP A 150 -14.74 -1.89 -11.66
C ASP A 150 -13.90 -0.95 -12.55
N ARG A 151 -14.57 0.00 -13.22
CA ARG A 151 -13.96 1.02 -14.10
C ARG A 151 -13.87 2.40 -13.47
N ALA A 152 -14.27 2.55 -12.22
CA ALA A 152 -14.28 3.83 -11.53
C ALA A 152 -12.85 4.31 -11.23
N SER A 153 -12.70 5.63 -11.15
CA SER A 153 -11.48 6.24 -10.62
C SER A 153 -11.37 5.99 -9.11
N VAL A 154 -10.17 6.13 -8.55
CA VAL A 154 -9.96 5.99 -7.10
C VAL A 154 -10.82 7.02 -6.34
N GLU A 155 -10.94 8.22 -6.87
CA GLU A 155 -11.73 9.30 -6.27
C GLU A 155 -13.21 8.95 -6.20
N ARG A 156 -13.75 8.39 -7.28
CA ARG A 156 -15.13 7.90 -7.30
C ARG A 156 -15.30 6.77 -6.30
N ILE A 157 -14.39 5.79 -6.23
CA ILE A 157 -14.46 4.69 -5.27
C ILE A 157 -14.43 5.19 -3.83
N VAL A 158 -13.53 6.14 -3.51
CA VAL A 158 -13.45 6.75 -2.17
C VAL A 158 -14.72 7.51 -1.85
N LYS A 159 -15.30 8.22 -2.81
CA LYS A 159 -16.55 8.95 -2.64
C LYS A 159 -17.72 8.01 -2.37
N GLU A 160 -17.93 7.02 -3.21
CA GLU A 160 -19.06 6.09 -3.10
C GLU A 160 -18.91 5.18 -1.87
N CYS A 161 -17.72 4.63 -1.61
CA CYS A 161 -17.55 3.66 -0.53
C CYS A 161 -17.28 4.28 0.85
N LEU A 162 -16.73 5.50 0.92
CA LEU A 162 -16.34 6.13 2.19
C LEU A 162 -17.06 7.47 2.43
N GLY A 163 -17.79 8.01 1.46
CA GLY A 163 -18.49 9.29 1.61
C GLY A 163 -17.58 10.52 1.59
N TYR A 164 -16.32 10.37 1.16
CA TYR A 164 -15.33 11.46 1.14
C TYR A 164 -14.82 11.75 -0.26
N GLU A 165 -14.45 13.00 -0.55
CA GLU A 165 -13.78 13.29 -1.82
C GLU A 165 -12.37 12.69 -1.83
N GLY A 166 -12.13 11.75 -2.73
CA GLY A 166 -10.78 11.30 -3.02
C GLY A 166 -9.99 12.42 -3.67
N ARG A 167 -8.73 12.54 -3.29
CA ARG A 167 -7.81 13.50 -3.89
C ARG A 167 -6.83 12.79 -4.78
N ASP A 168 -6.70 13.34 -5.98
CA ASP A 168 -5.63 12.99 -6.89
C ASP A 168 -4.29 13.52 -6.32
N TYR A 169 -3.37 12.63 -5.98
CA TYR A 169 -2.03 13.00 -5.49
C TYR A 169 -1.07 13.42 -6.61
N THR A 170 -1.54 13.51 -7.87
CA THR A 170 -0.74 13.95 -9.02
C THR A 170 -0.25 15.41 -8.89
N VAL A 171 -0.73 16.19 -7.91
CA VAL A 171 -0.45 17.63 -7.79
C VAL A 171 0.82 17.98 -6.97
N TYR A 172 1.52 17.03 -6.33
CA TYR A 172 2.84 17.29 -5.73
C TYR A 172 4.04 16.74 -6.52
N GLY A 173 3.78 16.10 -7.67
CA GLY A 173 4.80 15.72 -8.64
C GLY A 173 4.74 16.65 -9.85
N ASN A 174 5.22 17.89 -9.73
CA ASN A 174 5.50 18.70 -10.91
C ASN A 174 6.59 17.99 -11.73
N GLY A 175 6.17 17.24 -12.75
CA GLY A 175 7.07 16.81 -13.80
C GLY A 175 6.77 15.53 -14.57
N PHE A 176 5.53 15.04 -14.73
CA PHE A 176 5.25 14.07 -15.82
C PHE A 176 3.84 14.26 -16.40
N GLY A 177 3.75 15.07 -17.47
CA GLY A 177 2.68 14.95 -18.46
C GLY A 177 2.77 13.59 -19.19
N SER A 178 1.76 13.11 -19.90
CA SER A 178 0.56 13.73 -20.43
C SER A 178 -0.55 12.68 -20.54
N LYS A 179 -1.80 13.17 -20.54
CA LYS A 179 -3.01 12.42 -20.88
C LYS A 179 -2.99 11.85 -22.31
N ASN A 180 -3.65 10.69 -22.45
CA ASN A 180 -4.57 10.29 -23.54
C ASN A 180 -3.97 9.89 -24.91
N PRO A 181 -4.74 9.20 -25.80
CA PRO A 181 -6.20 9.06 -25.89
C PRO A 181 -6.86 8.03 -24.98
#